data_AF-A0A344UQ98-F1
#
_entry.id   AF-A0A344UQ98-F1
#
_cell.length_a   1.000
_cell.length_b   1.000
_cell.length_c   1.000
_cell.angle_alpha   90.00
_cell.angle_beta   90.00
_cell.angle_gamma   90.00
#
_symmetry.space_group_name_H-M   'P 1'
#
loop_
_entity.id
_entity.type
_entity.pdbx_description
1 polymer ?
#
loop_
_entity_poly.entity_id
_entity_poly.type
_entity_poly.pdbx_seq_one_letter_code
_entity_poly.pdbx_strand_id
1 'polypeptide(L)'
;MENTVNLDIIDETFIGVLADWQGFDGFATRLHNRGYVVRSVRGHKCRTIDTMIDEFSAALQFPWYFGENWPAFDECICDLDWMSLSPERTDFGLGIVIAIPHSEQMLKDARSIRLPDLVDVLNGAAQEFGTTLDAGNWWDHGPITFKVILHGETPSDLDRWRGAGADIAMTPVDGA
;
A
#
# COMPACT_ATOMS: atom_id res chain seq x y z
N MET A 1 9.27 21.56 15.03
CA MET A 1 10.00 20.43 14.44
C MET A 1 8.95 19.42 14.07
N GLU A 2 8.59 19.35 12.79
CA GLU A 2 7.66 18.35 12.28
C GLU A 2 8.31 16.97 12.42
N ASN A 3 7.80 16.16 13.34
CA ASN A 3 8.23 14.78 13.52
C ASN A 3 7.68 13.96 12.35
N THR A 4 8.33 14.09 11.19
CA THR A 4 7.87 13.41 9.98
C THR A 4 8.54 12.05 9.90
N VAL A 5 7.75 11.00 10.11
CA VAL A 5 8.17 9.60 10.10
C VAL A 5 8.89 9.30 8.78
N ASN A 6 10.13 8.84 8.88
CA ASN A 6 10.84 8.27 7.73
C ASN A 6 10.37 6.81 7.58
N LEU A 7 9.77 6.45 6.45
CA LEU A 7 9.26 5.08 6.28
C LEU A 7 10.40 4.09 5.97
N ASP A 8 11.53 4.57 5.48
CA ASP A 8 12.66 3.72 5.05
C ASP A 8 13.42 3.10 6.23
N ILE A 9 13.14 3.52 7.47
CA ILE A 9 13.70 2.95 8.70
C ILE A 9 12.74 1.99 9.42
N ILE A 10 11.54 1.79 8.85
CA ILE A 10 10.54 0.87 9.36
C ILE A 10 10.62 -0.37 8.48
N ASP A 11 10.88 -1.53 9.07
CA ASP A 11 11.03 -2.77 8.32
C ASP A 11 9.65 -3.28 7.85
N GLU A 12 8.61 -3.08 8.67
CA GLU A 12 7.26 -3.59 8.44
C GLU A 12 6.60 -2.98 7.19
N THR A 13 5.97 -3.82 6.37
CA THR A 13 5.17 -3.40 5.20
C THR A 13 3.99 -2.53 5.62
N PHE A 14 3.32 -2.92 6.71
CA PHE A 14 2.09 -2.28 7.18
C PHE A 14 2.37 -1.29 8.31
N ILE A 15 1.77 -0.11 8.18
CA ILE A 15 1.93 0.97 9.15
C ILE A 15 0.55 1.41 9.62
N GLY A 16 0.29 1.27 10.92
CA GLY A 16 -0.94 1.70 11.55
C GLY A 16 -0.89 3.19 11.85
N VAL A 17 -1.86 3.93 11.31
CA VAL A 17 -2.00 5.38 11.49
C VAL A 17 -3.28 5.63 12.28
N LEU A 18 -3.14 5.95 13.57
CA LEU A 18 -4.26 6.24 14.45
C LEU A 18 -4.59 7.74 14.43
N ALA A 19 -5.67 8.10 13.74
CA ALA A 19 -6.11 9.48 13.59
C ALA A 19 -7.58 9.52 13.18
N ASP A 20 -8.17 10.71 13.20
CA ASP A 20 -9.37 10.97 12.43
C ASP A 20 -9.05 11.06 10.92
N TRP A 21 -10.08 11.25 10.11
CA TRP A 21 -9.94 11.37 8.66
C TRP A 21 -8.95 12.47 8.24
N GLN A 22 -8.98 13.64 8.90
CA GLN A 22 -8.11 14.77 8.53
C GLN A 22 -6.66 14.49 8.87
N GLY A 23 -6.40 13.86 10.03
CA GLY A 23 -5.06 13.46 10.43
C GLY A 23 -4.46 12.41 9.50
N PHE A 24 -5.26 11.44 9.05
CA PHE A 24 -4.82 10.43 8.08
C PHE A 24 -4.52 11.01 6.71
N ASP A 25 -5.43 11.84 6.17
CA ASP A 25 -5.24 12.52 4.88
C ASP A 25 -4.03 13.48 4.93
N GLY A 26 -3.87 14.19 6.05
CA GLY A 26 -2.70 15.03 6.30
C GLY A 26 -1.39 14.23 6.36
N PHE A 27 -1.41 13.04 6.96
CA PHE A 27 -0.25 12.15 6.98
C PHE A 27 0.12 11.64 5.57
N ALA A 28 -0.87 11.19 4.80
CA ALA A 28 -0.67 10.78 3.40
C ALA A 28 -0.13 11.94 2.54
N THR A 29 -0.66 13.14 2.73
CA THR A 29 -0.20 14.36 2.04
C THR A 29 1.24 14.70 2.38
N ARG A 30 1.66 14.57 3.65
CA ARG A 30 3.05 14.78 4.05
C ARG A 30 4.00 13.78 3.39
N LEU A 31 3.62 12.50 3.29
CA LEU A 31 4.42 11.50 2.58
C LEU A 31 4.56 11.85 1.10
N HIS A 32 3.47 12.25 0.44
CA HIS A 32 3.52 12.70 -0.95
C HIS A 32 4.46 13.90 -1.13
N ASN A 33 4.38 14.91 -0.27
CA ASN A 33 5.23 16.10 -0.32
C ASN A 33 6.73 15.79 -0.08
N ARG A 34 7.06 14.66 0.55
CA ARG A 34 8.45 14.21 0.70
C ARG A 34 8.99 13.53 -0.55
N GLY A 35 8.14 13.11 -1.48
CA GLY A 35 8.53 12.41 -2.71
C GLY A 35 8.13 10.94 -2.76
N TYR A 36 7.26 10.45 -1.89
CA TYR A 36 6.64 9.13 -2.07
C TYR A 36 5.53 9.18 -3.14
N VAL A 37 5.42 8.12 -3.93
CA VAL A 37 4.26 7.88 -4.80
C VAL A 37 3.12 7.32 -3.94
N VAL A 38 2.25 8.22 -3.48
CA VAL A 38 1.09 7.85 -2.65
C VAL A 38 -0.13 7.59 -3.53
N ARG A 39 -0.84 6.47 -3.30
CA ARG A 39 -2.14 6.15 -3.92
C ARG A 39 -3.14 5.73 -2.86
N SER A 40 -4.36 6.25 -2.95
CA SER A 40 -5.42 5.95 -1.97
C SER A 40 -6.37 4.87 -2.47
N VAL A 41 -6.58 3.84 -1.65
CA VAL A 41 -7.55 2.77 -1.88
C VAL A 41 -8.61 2.81 -0.78
N ARG A 42 -9.86 3.11 -1.14
CA ARG A 42 -10.90 3.38 -0.16
C ARG A 42 -11.45 2.09 0.45
N GLY A 43 -11.03 1.76 1.68
CA GLY A 43 -11.41 0.52 2.35
C GLY A 43 -12.93 0.31 2.44
N HIS A 44 -13.71 1.37 2.67
CA HIS A 44 -15.17 1.29 2.71
C HIS A 44 -15.83 0.92 1.37
N LYS A 45 -15.12 1.10 0.25
CA LYS A 45 -15.56 0.64 -1.07
C LYS A 45 -15.06 -0.75 -1.41
N CYS A 46 -14.12 -1.30 -0.66
CA CYS A 46 -13.47 -2.59 -0.93
C CYS A 46 -14.06 -3.71 -0.06
N ARG A 47 -15.39 -3.76 0.11
CA ARG A 47 -16.02 -4.71 1.05
C ARG A 47 -16.09 -6.14 0.51
N THR A 48 -16.06 -6.30 -0.82
CA THR A 48 -16.00 -7.58 -1.53
C THR A 48 -14.71 -7.68 -2.34
N ILE A 49 -14.41 -8.87 -2.87
CA ILE A 49 -13.22 -9.08 -3.70
C ILE A 49 -13.29 -8.24 -4.98
N ASP A 50 -14.42 -8.30 -5.70
CA ASP A 50 -14.61 -7.57 -6.95
C ASP A 50 -14.42 -6.06 -6.75
N THR A 51 -15.07 -5.50 -5.73
CA THR A 51 -14.98 -4.05 -5.45
C THR A 51 -13.60 -3.62 -4.93
N MET A 52 -12.87 -4.53 -4.28
CA MET A 52 -11.48 -4.31 -3.89
C MET A 52 -10.58 -4.28 -5.15
N ILE A 53 -10.72 -5.25 -6.04
CA ILE A 53 -9.98 -5.32 -7.31
C ILE A 53 -10.25 -4.06 -8.15
N ASP A 54 -11.50 -3.61 -8.24
CA ASP A 54 -11.87 -2.38 -8.95
C ASP A 54 -11.21 -1.14 -8.34
N GLU A 55 -11.21 -1.00 -7.02
CA GLU A 55 -10.59 0.18 -6.38
C GLU A 55 -9.07 0.16 -6.46
N PHE A 56 -8.41 -1.00 -6.33
CA PHE A 56 -6.97 -1.09 -6.52
C PHE A 56 -6.57 -0.81 -7.97
N SER A 57 -7.25 -1.44 -8.94
CA SER A 57 -6.96 -1.22 -10.35
C SER A 57 -7.16 0.23 -10.75
N ALA A 58 -8.21 0.89 -10.24
CA ALA A 58 -8.43 2.31 -10.43
C ALA A 58 -7.39 3.18 -9.70
N ALA A 59 -7.02 2.89 -8.46
CA ALA A 59 -6.06 3.71 -7.71
C ALA A 59 -4.65 3.62 -8.29
N LEU A 60 -4.23 2.42 -8.70
CA LEU A 60 -2.90 2.12 -9.22
C LEU A 60 -2.82 2.20 -10.75
N GLN A 61 -3.94 2.55 -11.40
CA GLN A 61 -4.05 2.69 -12.86
C GLN A 61 -3.54 1.44 -13.59
N PHE A 62 -4.02 0.27 -13.16
CA PHE A 62 -3.68 -1.01 -13.80
C PHE A 62 -3.93 -0.96 -15.31
N PRO A 63 -3.15 -1.72 -16.10
CA PRO A 63 -3.15 -1.61 -17.55
C PRO A 63 -4.49 -2.06 -18.16
N TRP A 64 -4.77 -1.59 -19.37
CA TRP A 64 -6.02 -1.90 -20.10
C TRP A 64 -6.26 -3.40 -20.34
N TYR A 65 -5.21 -4.23 -20.26
CA TYR A 65 -5.28 -5.69 -20.40
C TYR A 65 -5.47 -6.42 -19.06
N PHE A 66 -5.68 -5.69 -17.95
CA PHE A 66 -5.90 -6.25 -16.63
C PHE A 66 -7.07 -7.24 -16.63
N GLY A 67 -6.85 -8.42 -16.07
CA GLY A 67 -7.78 -9.55 -16.17
C GLY A 67 -8.94 -9.55 -15.16
N GLU A 68 -9.04 -8.55 -14.28
CA GLU A 68 -10.12 -8.38 -13.29
C GLU A 68 -10.36 -9.64 -12.41
N ASN A 69 -9.28 -10.33 -12.05
CA ASN A 69 -9.32 -11.52 -11.21
C ASN A 69 -8.13 -11.55 -10.25
N TRP A 70 -8.18 -12.44 -9.26
CA TRP A 70 -7.16 -12.49 -8.21
C TRP A 70 -5.74 -12.80 -8.72
N PRO A 71 -5.50 -13.81 -9.57
CA PRO A 71 -4.20 -14.00 -10.18
C PRO A 71 -3.66 -12.76 -10.91
N ALA A 72 -4.50 -12.09 -11.71
CA ALA A 72 -4.09 -10.86 -12.40
C ALA A 72 -3.77 -9.72 -11.42
N PHE A 73 -4.49 -9.65 -10.29
CA PHE A 73 -4.23 -8.67 -9.24
C PHE A 73 -2.88 -8.91 -8.56
N ASP A 74 -2.59 -10.15 -8.18
CA ASP A 74 -1.32 -10.59 -7.58
C ASP A 74 -0.13 -10.30 -8.51
N GLU A 75 -0.29 -10.55 -9.81
CA GLU A 75 0.72 -10.18 -10.81
C GLU A 75 0.90 -8.66 -10.92
N CYS A 76 -0.17 -7.89 -11.07
CA CYS A 76 -0.09 -6.44 -11.29
C CYS A 76 0.35 -5.65 -10.06
N ILE A 77 0.10 -6.12 -8.84
CA ILE A 77 0.54 -5.40 -7.64
C ILE A 77 2.03 -5.56 -7.37
N CYS A 78 2.65 -6.60 -7.92
CA CYS A 78 4.10 -6.85 -7.84
C CYS A 78 4.89 -6.15 -8.95
N ASP A 79 4.24 -5.62 -9.99
CA ASP A 79 4.85 -4.88 -11.09
C ASP A 79 4.03 -3.61 -11.38
N LEU A 80 4.55 -2.46 -10.99
CA LEU A 80 3.90 -1.15 -11.13
C LEU A 80 4.69 -0.20 -12.02
N ASP A 81 5.47 -0.74 -12.96
CA ASP A 81 6.38 0.01 -13.83
C ASP A 81 5.72 1.19 -14.57
N TRP A 82 4.43 1.08 -14.88
CA TRP A 82 3.66 2.16 -15.52
C TRP A 82 3.42 3.38 -14.62
N MET A 83 3.61 3.24 -13.30
CA MET A 83 3.51 4.33 -12.33
C MET A 83 4.84 5.07 -12.10
N SER A 84 5.95 4.56 -12.65
CA SER A 84 7.26 5.18 -12.54
C SER A 84 7.27 6.62 -13.07
N LEU A 85 8.10 7.45 -12.44
CA LEU A 85 8.37 8.83 -12.78
C LEU A 85 9.42 8.98 -13.90
N SER A 86 10.15 7.92 -14.23
CA SER A 86 11.18 7.92 -15.27
C SER A 86 10.82 7.07 -16.50
N PRO A 87 11.38 7.39 -17.69
CA PRO A 87 11.20 6.59 -18.90
C PRO A 87 11.74 5.16 -18.77
N GLU A 88 12.73 4.93 -17.91
CA GLU A 88 13.30 3.60 -17.66
C GLU A 88 12.39 2.72 -16.79
N ARG A 89 11.29 3.28 -16.27
CA ARG A 89 10.27 2.60 -15.47
C ARG A 89 10.70 2.16 -14.07
N THR A 90 11.80 2.70 -13.57
CA THR A 90 12.41 2.28 -12.30
C THR A 90 12.42 3.34 -11.20
N ASP A 91 11.93 4.57 -11.47
CA ASP A 91 11.96 5.67 -10.51
C ASP A 91 10.60 5.86 -9.82
N PHE A 92 10.53 5.54 -8.54
CA PHE A 92 9.35 5.78 -7.69
C PHE A 92 9.59 6.86 -6.63
N GLY A 93 10.55 7.75 -6.86
CA GLY A 93 10.96 8.74 -5.87
C GLY A 93 11.52 8.07 -4.62
N LEU A 94 10.93 8.34 -3.46
CA LEU A 94 11.29 7.66 -2.20
C LEU A 94 10.65 6.27 -2.06
N GLY A 95 9.71 5.91 -2.93
CA GLY A 95 9.01 4.62 -2.90
C GLY A 95 7.49 4.76 -3.05
N ILE A 96 6.81 3.63 -2.98
CA ILE A 96 5.38 3.48 -3.20
C ILE A 96 4.66 3.35 -1.86
N VAL A 97 3.58 4.11 -1.69
CA VAL A 97 2.71 4.02 -0.51
C VAL A 97 1.26 3.83 -0.92
N ILE A 98 0.66 2.73 -0.47
CA ILE A 98 -0.78 2.48 -0.59
C ILE A 98 -1.46 2.96 0.70
N ALA A 99 -2.26 4.02 0.59
CA ALA A 99 -3.02 4.58 1.70
C ALA A 99 -4.44 4.02 1.74
N ILE A 100 -4.77 3.27 2.79
CA ILE A 100 -6.08 2.64 2.96
C ILE A 100 -6.87 3.35 4.06
N PRO A 101 -7.64 4.41 3.73
CA PRO A 101 -8.61 4.96 4.66
C PRO A 101 -9.77 3.98 4.91
N HIS A 102 -10.38 4.07 6.09
CA HIS A 102 -11.40 3.12 6.56
C HIS A 102 -10.94 1.65 6.39
N SER A 103 -9.70 1.37 6.80
CA SER A 103 -9.06 0.08 6.56
C SER A 103 -9.82 -1.08 7.20
N GLU A 104 -10.58 -0.82 8.26
CA GLU A 104 -11.37 -1.79 8.98
C GLU A 104 -12.51 -2.37 8.12
N GLN A 105 -12.91 -1.68 7.04
CA GLN A 105 -13.96 -2.14 6.11
C GLN A 105 -13.47 -3.13 5.04
N MET A 106 -12.15 -3.21 4.84
CA MET A 106 -11.54 -4.03 3.78
C MET A 106 -12.01 -5.49 3.87
N LEU A 107 -12.56 -6.00 2.77
CA LEU A 107 -13.04 -7.38 2.60
C LEU A 107 -14.00 -7.87 3.71
N LYS A 108 -14.76 -6.97 4.35
CA LYS A 108 -15.72 -7.34 5.42
C LYS A 108 -16.82 -8.31 4.97
N ASP A 109 -17.18 -8.29 3.69
CA ASP A 109 -18.26 -9.09 3.11
C ASP A 109 -17.73 -10.18 2.16
N ALA A 110 -16.42 -10.41 2.14
CA ALA A 110 -15.80 -11.40 1.27
C ALA A 110 -16.05 -12.85 1.75
N ARG A 111 -16.33 -13.76 0.82
CA ARG A 111 -16.73 -15.14 1.12
C ARG A 111 -15.64 -16.19 0.91
N SER A 112 -14.71 -15.97 -0.02
CA SER A 112 -13.72 -16.96 -0.47
C SER A 112 -12.29 -16.49 -0.22
N ILE A 113 -11.85 -15.45 -0.92
CA ILE A 113 -10.61 -14.74 -0.63
C ILE A 113 -10.86 -13.83 0.56
N ARG A 114 -9.96 -13.87 1.53
CA ARG A 114 -10.08 -13.18 2.80
C ARG A 114 -8.92 -12.20 2.96
N LEU A 115 -9.03 -11.37 4.00
CA LEU A 115 -7.99 -10.41 4.34
C LEU A 115 -6.56 -11.00 4.46
N PRO A 116 -6.34 -12.23 4.97
CA PRO A 116 -5.01 -12.84 4.97
C PRO A 116 -4.39 -13.00 3.59
N ASP A 117 -5.18 -13.38 2.59
CA ASP A 117 -4.67 -13.54 1.22
C ASP A 117 -4.20 -12.20 0.65
N LEU A 118 -4.91 -11.10 0.96
CA LEU A 118 -4.49 -9.74 0.57
C LEU A 118 -3.23 -9.30 1.31
N VAL A 119 -3.09 -9.67 2.59
CA VAL A 119 -1.88 -9.39 3.37
C VAL A 119 -0.67 -10.10 2.75
N ASP A 120 -0.81 -11.36 2.38
CA ASP A 120 0.25 -12.15 1.74
C ASP A 120 0.69 -11.52 0.42
N VAL A 121 -0.27 -11.14 -0.44
CA VAL A 121 0.01 -10.48 -1.72
C VAL A 121 0.73 -9.13 -1.54
N LEU A 122 0.29 -8.30 -0.59
CA LEU A 122 0.93 -7.00 -0.34
C LEU A 122 2.34 -7.13 0.25
N ASN A 123 2.60 -8.17 1.05
CA ASN A 123 3.94 -8.52 1.50
C ASN A 123 4.81 -9.04 0.35
N GLY A 124 4.24 -9.85 -0.55
CA GLY A 124 4.90 -10.31 -1.77
C GLY A 124 5.35 -9.14 -2.64
N ALA A 125 4.47 -8.18 -2.89
CA ALA A 125 4.82 -6.94 -3.59
C ALA A 125 5.95 -6.18 -2.87
N ALA A 126 5.87 -6.04 -1.55
CA ALA A 126 6.92 -5.36 -0.79
C ALA A 126 8.29 -6.06 -0.89
N GLN A 127 8.29 -7.39 -0.92
CA GLN A 127 9.50 -8.18 -1.12
C GLN A 127 10.06 -8.02 -2.54
N GLU A 128 9.20 -8.05 -3.56
CA GLU A 128 9.60 -7.91 -4.96
C GLU A 128 10.24 -6.54 -5.20
N PHE A 129 9.56 -5.45 -4.82
CA PHE A 129 10.09 -4.08 -4.93
C PHE A 129 11.34 -3.86 -4.07
N GLY A 130 11.40 -4.47 -2.88
CA GLY A 130 12.55 -4.38 -1.99
C GLY A 130 13.79 -5.17 -2.47
N THR A 131 13.67 -5.96 -3.54
CA THR A 131 14.78 -6.71 -4.11
C THR A 131 15.58 -5.84 -5.08
N THR A 132 16.91 -5.87 -4.97
CA THR A 132 17.80 -5.21 -5.92
C THR A 132 17.89 -6.03 -7.20
N LEU A 133 17.67 -5.39 -8.35
CA LEU A 133 17.95 -5.96 -9.66
C LEU A 133 19.26 -5.35 -10.19
N ASP A 134 20.32 -6.15 -10.22
CA ASP A 134 21.66 -5.76 -10.69
C ASP A 134 22.19 -6.84 -11.65
N ALA A 135 21.50 -7.00 -12.77
CA ALA A 135 21.80 -8.02 -13.78
C ALA A 135 22.54 -7.46 -15.00
N GLY A 136 22.96 -6.19 -14.95
CA GLY A 136 23.56 -5.43 -16.05
C GLY A 136 22.56 -4.98 -17.12
N ASN A 137 21.26 -4.95 -16.80
CA ASN A 137 20.22 -4.57 -17.74
C ASN A 137 19.83 -3.10 -17.59
N TRP A 138 19.21 -2.54 -18.62
CA TRP A 138 18.78 -1.13 -18.59
C TRP A 138 17.60 -0.85 -17.64
N TRP A 139 16.94 -1.92 -17.15
CA TRP A 139 15.88 -1.89 -16.14
C TRP A 139 16.39 -2.24 -14.73
N ASP A 140 17.70 -2.35 -14.54
CA ASP A 140 18.27 -2.56 -13.21
C ASP A 140 17.91 -1.39 -12.29
N HIS A 141 17.59 -1.72 -11.03
CA HIS A 141 17.25 -0.73 -10.02
C HIS A 141 17.67 -1.18 -8.63
N GLY A 142 17.95 -0.20 -7.78
CA GLY A 142 18.11 -0.41 -6.34
C GLY A 142 16.77 -0.80 -5.69
N PRO A 143 16.77 -1.22 -4.42
CA PRO A 143 15.54 -1.60 -3.73
C PRO A 143 14.59 -0.40 -3.65
N ILE A 144 13.31 -0.64 -3.94
CA ILE A 144 12.23 0.34 -3.90
C ILE A 144 11.41 0.09 -2.63
N THR A 145 11.25 1.12 -1.80
CA THR A 145 10.35 1.06 -0.64
C THR A 145 8.90 0.86 -1.11
N PHE A 146 8.20 -0.13 -0.56
CA PHE A 146 6.76 -0.33 -0.75
C PHE A 146 6.09 -0.48 0.63
N LYS A 147 5.14 0.40 0.93
CA LYS A 147 4.44 0.43 2.23
C LYS A 147 2.93 0.54 2.08
N VAL A 148 2.22 0.03 3.07
CA VAL A 148 0.77 0.12 3.18
C VAL A 148 0.43 0.84 4.49
N ILE A 149 -0.15 2.03 4.39
CA ILE A 149 -0.60 2.78 5.57
C ILE A 149 -2.09 2.50 5.82
N LEU A 150 -2.41 2.03 7.02
CA LEU A 150 -3.75 1.60 7.43
C LEU A 150 -4.35 2.63 8.38
N HIS A 151 -5.46 3.24 7.98
CA HIS A 151 -6.23 4.13 8.85
C HIS A 151 -6.99 3.34 9.91
N GLY A 152 -6.94 3.81 11.15
CA GLY A 152 -7.90 3.49 12.20
C GLY A 152 -8.07 4.69 13.14
N GLU A 153 -9.20 4.84 13.81
CA GLU A 153 -9.33 5.86 14.87
C GLU A 153 -8.86 5.30 16.21
N THR A 154 -8.94 3.97 16.35
CA THR A 154 -8.55 3.22 17.55
C THR A 154 -7.66 2.04 17.18
N PRO A 155 -6.83 1.53 18.11
CA PRO A 155 -6.03 0.33 17.85
C PRO A 155 -6.86 -0.89 17.40
N SER A 156 -8.12 -1.01 17.85
CA SER A 156 -9.02 -2.11 17.50
C SER A 156 -9.49 -2.09 16.06
N ASP A 157 -9.46 -0.94 15.38
CA ASP A 157 -9.79 -0.87 13.95
C ASP A 157 -8.81 -1.68 13.09
N LEU A 158 -7.60 -1.92 13.61
CA LEU A 158 -6.54 -2.68 12.96
C LEU A 158 -6.51 -4.16 13.36
N ASP A 159 -7.37 -4.62 14.28
CA ASP A 159 -7.31 -5.99 14.80
C ASP A 159 -7.60 -7.04 13.73
N ARG A 160 -8.46 -6.72 12.75
CA ARG A 160 -8.71 -7.61 11.61
C ARG A 160 -7.45 -7.81 10.76
N TRP A 161 -6.67 -6.75 10.57
CA TRP A 161 -5.42 -6.81 9.81
C TRP A 161 -4.35 -7.59 10.57
N ARG A 162 -4.17 -7.32 11.87
CA ARG A 162 -3.27 -8.11 12.74
C ARG A 162 -3.65 -9.58 12.77
N GLY A 163 -4.93 -9.87 12.98
CA GLY A 163 -5.47 -11.23 12.97
C GLY A 163 -5.39 -11.91 11.60
N ALA A 164 -5.20 -11.14 10.53
CA ALA A 164 -4.95 -11.63 9.19
C ALA A 164 -3.45 -11.85 8.88
N GLY A 165 -2.55 -11.56 9.83
CA GLY A 165 -1.12 -11.76 9.68
C GLY A 165 -0.33 -10.51 9.28
N ALA A 166 -0.96 -9.34 9.20
CA ALA A 166 -0.23 -8.09 8.98
C ALA A 166 0.58 -7.75 10.23
N ASP A 167 1.91 -7.72 10.10
CA ASP A 167 2.78 -7.13 11.12
C ASP A 167 2.72 -5.61 10.96
N ILE A 168 2.19 -4.91 11.97
CA ILE A 168 1.83 -3.50 11.89
C ILE A 168 2.70 -2.69 12.83
N ALA A 169 3.61 -1.91 12.25
CA ALA A 169 4.30 -0.85 12.98
C ALA A 169 3.33 0.30 13.24
N MET A 170 3.19 0.71 14.50
CA MET A 170 2.34 1.86 14.84
C MET A 170 3.13 3.15 14.69
N THR A 171 2.56 4.13 14.00
CA THR A 171 3.18 5.45 13.89
C THR A 171 2.38 6.49 14.68
N PRO A 172 3.03 7.34 15.50
CA PRO A 172 2.35 8.46 16.10
C PRO A 172 2.01 9.49 15.02
N VAL A 173 0.74 9.84 14.90
CA VAL A 173 0.35 11.05 14.17
C VAL A 173 0.46 12.21 15.13
N ASP A 174 1.47 13.05 14.96
CA ASP A 174 1.54 14.31 15.70
C ASP A 174 0.32 15.18 15.32
N GLY A 175 -0.51 15.52 16.32
CA GLY A 175 -1.57 16.53 16.19
C GLY A 175 -2.97 16.00 15.85
N ALA A 176 -3.45 14.98 16.55
CA ALA A 176 -4.90 14.80 16.77
C ALA A 176 -5.36 15.67 17.95
#